data_AF-A0A2U9QYP9-F1
#
_entry.id   AF-A0A2U9QYP9-F1
#
_cell.length_a   1.000
_cell.length_b   1.000
_cell.length_c   1.000
_cell.angle_alpha   90.00
_cell.angle_beta   90.00
_cell.angle_gamma   90.00
#
_symmetry.space_group_name_H-M   'P 1'
#
loop_
_entity.id
_entity.type
_entity.pdbx_description
1 polymer ?
#
loop_
_entity_poly.entity_id
_entity_poly.type
_entity_poly.pdbx_seq_one_letter_code
_entity_poly.pdbx_strand_id
1 'polypeptide(L)' 'MSGEKKQESKPKPCCVCKEEKSARDECLLINGVDSPKCDSLIKAYKECMKGYGFEI' A
#
# COMPACT_ATOMS: atom_id res chain seq x y z
N MET A 1 -17.51 24.89 5.42
CA MET A 1 -16.19 24.83 4.75
C MET A 1 -15.14 24.98 5.84
N SER A 2 -14.47 23.90 6.25
CA SER A 2 -13.43 23.97 7.28
C SER A 2 -12.31 22.97 6.98
N GLY A 3 -11.09 23.50 6.84
CA GLY A 3 -9.89 22.77 7.27
C GLY A 3 -8.98 22.22 6.17
N GLU A 4 -8.30 23.10 5.45
CA GLU A 4 -7.00 22.79 4.86
C GLU A 4 -5.98 22.46 5.96
N LYS A 5 -5.20 21.38 5.80
CA LYS A 5 -3.92 21.20 6.50
C LYS A 5 -2.88 20.70 5.51
N LYS A 6 -2.17 21.66 4.93
CA LYS A 6 -0.96 21.49 4.13
C LYS A 6 0.14 20.91 5.05
N GLN A 7 0.54 19.66 4.81
CA GLN A 7 1.77 19.09 5.36
C GLN A 7 2.76 18.87 4.22
N GLU A 8 3.94 19.44 4.40
CA GLU A 8 5.06 19.47 3.47
C GLU A 8 5.62 18.05 3.21
N SER A 9 5.59 17.65 1.93
CA SER A 9 6.67 16.96 1.22
C SER A 9 7.23 15.65 1.80
N LYS A 10 6.40 14.60 1.82
CA LYS A 10 6.80 13.21 1.48
C LYS A 10 5.53 12.48 1.04
N PRO A 11 5.46 11.95 -0.20
CA PRO A 11 4.28 11.18 -0.61
C PRO A 11 4.11 10.04 0.39
N LYS A 12 2.95 10.01 1.06
CA LYS A 12 2.66 8.89 1.95
C LYS A 12 2.65 7.61 1.10
N PRO A 13 3.15 6.48 1.62
CA PRO A 13 3.18 5.21 0.89
C PRO A 13 1.81 4.82 0.29
N CYS A 14 0.72 5.28 0.90
CA CYS A 14 -0.64 5.13 0.37
C CYS A 14 -0.95 5.85 -0.96
N CYS A 15 -0.04 6.64 -1.54
CA CYS A 15 -0.28 7.37 -2.80
C CYS A 15 0.42 6.77 -4.02
N VAL A 16 1.41 5.90 -3.85
CA VAL A 16 2.22 5.39 -4.96
C VAL A 16 1.81 3.98 -5.38
N CYS A 17 1.53 3.10 -4.42
CA CYS A 17 1.16 1.71 -4.69
C CYS A 17 -0.30 1.46 -4.25
N LYS A 18 -1.23 2.30 -4.73
CA LYS A 18 -2.65 2.21 -4.35
C LYS A 18 -3.31 0.92 -4.83
N GLU A 19 -3.02 0.52 -6.06
CA GLU A 19 -3.58 -0.69 -6.66
C GLU A 19 -3.09 -1.94 -5.92
N GLU A 20 -1.78 -2.12 -5.77
CA GLU A 20 -1.23 -3.26 -5.02
C GLU A 20 -1.69 -3.27 -3.56
N LYS A 21 -1.81 -2.09 -2.92
CA LYS A 21 -2.33 -2.00 -1.56
C LYS A 21 -3.80 -2.44 -1.50
N SER A 22 -4.66 -1.96 -2.42
CA SER A 22 -6.06 -2.35 -2.47
C SER A 22 -6.22 -3.84 -2.74
N ALA A 23 -5.50 -4.38 -3.72
CA ALA A 23 -5.53 -5.81 -4.03
C ALA A 23 -5.09 -6.65 -2.82
N ARG A 24 -4.02 -6.23 -2.13
CA ARG A 24 -3.57 -6.88 -0.90
C ARG A 24 -4.63 -6.80 0.20
N ASP A 25 -5.16 -5.62 0.49
CA ASP A 25 -6.21 -5.43 1.51
C ASP A 25 -7.43 -6.31 1.19
N GLU A 26 -7.89 -6.32 -0.06
CA GLU A 26 -9.00 -7.16 -0.53
C GLU A 26 -8.69 -8.65 -0.37
N CYS A 27 -7.49 -9.08 -0.75
CA CYS A 27 -7.06 -10.46 -0.57
C CYS A 27 -7.04 -10.87 0.90
N LEU A 28 -6.52 -10.03 1.79
CA LEU A 28 -6.48 -10.29 3.23
C LEU A 28 -7.89 -10.28 3.84
N LEU A 29 -8.80 -9.47 3.30
CA LEU A 29 -10.21 -9.44 3.70
C LEU A 29 -10.93 -10.74 3.29
N ILE A 30 -10.66 -11.24 2.08
CA ILE A 30 -11.32 -12.44 1.53
C ILE A 30 -10.72 -13.73 2.09
N ASN A 31 -9.39 -13.82 2.17
CA ASN A 31 -8.69 -15.06 2.51
C ASN A 31 -8.15 -15.08 3.95
N GLY A 32 -8.11 -13.93 4.63
CA GLY A 32 -7.50 -13.77 5.95
C GLY A 32 -6.02 -13.39 5.88
N VAL A 33 -5.53 -12.77 6.96
CA VAL A 33 -4.14 -12.32 7.10
C VAL A 33 -3.10 -13.45 7.08
N ASP A 34 -3.53 -14.67 7.36
CA ASP A 34 -2.68 -15.87 7.38
C ASP A 34 -2.59 -16.55 6.00
N SER A 35 -3.29 -16.02 4.98
CA SER A 35 -3.35 -16.69 3.69
C SER A 35 -2.08 -16.46 2.86
N PRO A 36 -1.36 -17.52 2.45
CA PRO A 36 -0.19 -17.40 1.57
C PRO A 36 -0.56 -16.91 0.17
N LYS A 37 -1.85 -16.86 -0.19
CA LYS A 37 -2.32 -16.30 -1.46
C LYS A 37 -2.04 -14.80 -1.58
N CYS A 38 -1.98 -14.10 -0.46
CA CYS A 38 -1.74 -12.65 -0.46
C CYS A 38 -0.24 -12.32 -0.46
N ASP A 39 0.64 -13.31 -0.32
CA ASP A 39 2.10 -13.11 -0.30
C ASP A 39 2.61 -12.49 -1.61
N SER A 40 2.08 -12.95 -2.75
CA SER A 40 2.35 -12.36 -4.08
C SER A 40 1.96 -10.89 -4.17
N LEU A 41 0.83 -10.50 -3.56
CA LEU A 41 0.33 -9.12 -3.55
C LEU A 41 1.15 -8.25 -2.58
N ILE A 42 1.58 -8.80 -1.44
CA ILE A 42 2.50 -8.14 -0.51
C ILE A 42 3.84 -7.89 -1.20
N LYS A 43 4.38 -8.87 -1.93
CA LYS A 43 5.61 -8.73 -2.72
C LYS A 43 5.48 -7.62 -3.76
N ALA A 44 4.41 -7.64 -4.55
CA ALA A 44 4.14 -6.61 -5.56
C ALA A 44 4.07 -5.21 -4.92
N TYR A 45 3.36 -5.06 -3.80
CA TYR A 45 3.29 -3.81 -3.04
C TYR A 45 4.67 -3.34 -2.56
N LYS A 46 5.48 -4.26 -2.01
CA LYS A 46 6.87 -3.95 -1.58
C LYS A 46 7.78 -3.57 -2.75
N GLU A 47 7.68 -4.25 -3.88
CA GLU A 47 8.46 -3.92 -5.09
C GLU A 47 8.09 -2.55 -5.63
N CYS A 48 6.80 -2.23 -5.68
CA CYS A 48 6.35 -0.90 -6.03
C CYS A 48 6.92 0.16 -5.07
N MET A 49 6.82 -0.04 -3.74
CA MET A 49 7.36 0.90 -2.74
C MET A 49 8.87 1.10 -2.91
N LYS A 50 9.60 0.00 -3.16
CA LYS A 50 11.04 -0.01 -3.39
C LYS A 50 11.41 0.80 -4.64
N GLY A 51 10.61 0.72 -5.71
CA GLY A 51 10.78 1.53 -6.91
C GLY A 51 10.65 3.04 -6.65
N TYR A 52 9.90 3.43 -5.62
CA TYR A 52 9.75 4.82 -5.17
C TYR A 52 10.73 5.22 -4.07
N GLY A 53 11.63 4.34 -3.64
CA GLY A 53 12.61 4.61 -2.58
C GLY A 53 12.06 4.47 -1.16
N PHE A 54 10.92 3.78 -0.99
CA PHE A 54 10.36 3.43 0.31
C PHE A 54 10.62 1.95 0.61
N GLU A 55 11.37 1.65 1.67
CA GLU A 55 11.63 0.27 2.12
C GLU A 55 10.72 -0.04 3.34
N ILE A 56 9.90 -1.10 3.24
CA ILE A 56 8.83 -1.50 4.18
C ILE A 56 8.83 -3.00 4.46
#